data_AF-A0A127QKT6-F1
#
_entry.id   AF-A0A127QKT6-F1
#
_cell.length_a   1.000
_cell.length_b   1.000
_cell.length_c   1.000
_cell.angle_alpha   90.00
_cell.angle_beta   90.00
_cell.angle_gamma   90.00
#
_symmetry.space_group_name_H-M   'P 1'
#
loop_
_entity.id
_entity.type
_entity.pdbx_description
1 polymer ?
#
loop_
_entity_poly.entity_id
_entity_poly.type
_entity_poly.pdbx_seq_one_letter_code
_entity_poly.pdbx_strand_id
1 'polypeptide(L)'
;MTPEKLAENELRDTRLALFQAERQLLEAEMRVDYHRNVLAFLEAISADGVESVAESQRPQLPTAIQHPLRPAPDLASYRGAA
;
A
#
# COMPACT_ATOMS: atom_id res chain seq x y z
N MET A 1 -25.11 -12.94 -39.68
CA MET A 1 -24.79 -12.10 -38.51
C MET A 1 -25.50 -10.78 -38.73
N THR A 2 -26.30 -10.29 -37.78
CA THR A 2 -26.98 -9.01 -37.96
C THR A 2 -26.11 -7.88 -37.42
N PRO A 3 -26.25 -6.64 -37.93
CA PRO A 3 -25.50 -5.48 -37.43
C PRO A 3 -25.68 -5.26 -35.92
N GLU A 4 -26.87 -5.53 -35.39
CA GLU A 4 -27.19 -5.37 -33.97
C GLU A 4 -26.38 -6.33 -33.11
N LYS A 5 -26.25 -7.59 -33.55
CA LYS A 5 -25.45 -8.61 -32.85
C LYS A 5 -23.96 -8.30 -32.91
N LEU A 6 -23.48 -7.67 -33.99
CA LEU A 6 -22.10 -7.19 -34.07
C LEU A 6 -21.87 -6.04 -33.08
N ALA A 7 -22.77 -5.05 -33.06
CA ALA A 7 -22.70 -3.93 -32.13
C ALA A 7 -22.76 -4.38 -30.66
N GLU A 8 -23.59 -5.37 -30.32
CA GLU A 8 -23.67 -5.94 -28.98
C GLU A 8 -22.36 -6.61 -28.54
N ASN A 9 -21.72 -7.36 -29.44
CA ASN A 9 -20.42 -7.98 -29.18
C ASN A 9 -19.33 -6.93 -28.97
N GLU A 10 -19.21 -5.97 -29.89
CA GLU A 10 -18.23 -4.87 -29.80
C GLU A 10 -18.42 -4.05 -28.52
N LEU A 11 -19.67 -3.81 -28.13
CA LEU A 11 -19.99 -3.10 -26.88
C LEU A 11 -19.49 -3.88 -25.66
N ARG A 12 -19.69 -5.20 -25.63
CA ARG A 12 -19.21 -6.05 -24.54
C ARG A 12 -17.68 -6.04 -24.47
N ASP A 13 -17.03 -6.19 -25.62
CA ASP A 13 -15.58 -6.29 -25.69
C ASP A 13 -14.92 -4.95 -25.34
N THR A 14 -15.51 -3.83 -25.78
CA THR A 14 -15.08 -2.47 -25.41
C THR A 14 -15.23 -2.21 -23.91
N ARG A 15 -16.33 -2.65 -23.27
CA ARG A 15 -16.50 -2.52 -21.82
C ARG A 15 -15.45 -3.29 -21.04
N LEU A 16 -15.10 -4.49 -21.50
CA LEU A 16 -14.03 -5.28 -20.88
C LEU A 16 -12.66 -4.58 -21.04
N ALA A 17 -12.37 -4.06 -22.24
CA ALA A 17 -11.14 -3.31 -22.50
C ALA A 17 -11.03 -2.06 -21.61
N LEU A 18 -12.13 -1.31 -21.43
CA LEU A 18 -12.18 -0.15 -20.53
C LEU A 18 -11.83 -0.55 -19.09
N PHE A 19 -12.48 -1.58 -18.54
CA PHE A 19 -12.22 -2.04 -17.18
C PHE A 19 -10.75 -2.46 -16.98
N GLN A 20 -10.15 -3.11 -17.98
CA GLN A 20 -8.74 -3.49 -17.92
C GLN A 20 -7.81 -2.27 -17.92
N ALA A 21 -8.10 -1.27 -18.76
CA ALA A 21 -7.34 -0.03 -18.81
C ALA A 21 -7.44 0.76 -17.50
N GLU A 22 -8.63 0.84 -16.89
CA GLU A 22 -8.85 1.49 -15.60
C GLU A 22 -8.04 0.81 -14.48
N ARG A 23 -8.01 -0.54 -14.47
CA ARG A 23 -7.17 -1.27 -13.50
C ARG A 23 -5.68 -0.96 -13.69
N GLN A 24 -5.21 -0.93 -14.94
CA GLN A 24 -3.82 -0.57 -15.23
C GLN A 24 -3.48 0.86 -14.82
N LEU A 25 -4.42 1.80 -14.99
CA LEU A 25 -4.26 3.17 -14.54
C LEU A 25 -4.08 3.23 -13.02
N LEU A 26 -4.95 2.56 -12.25
CA LEU A 26 -4.85 2.51 -10.80
C LEU A 26 -3.49 1.93 -10.33
N GLU A 27 -3.03 0.86 -10.96
CA GLU A 27 -1.71 0.28 -10.66
C GLU A 27 -0.56 1.22 -11.00
N ALA A 28 -0.68 2.00 -12.09
CA ALA A 28 0.32 2.98 -12.50
C ALA A 28 0.36 4.16 -11.51
N GLU A 29 -0.81 4.66 -11.09
CA GLU A 29 -0.93 5.70 -10.07
C GLU A 29 -0.24 5.30 -8.77
N MET A 30 -0.50 4.08 -8.27
CA MET A 30 0.18 3.55 -7.10
C MET A 30 1.72 3.53 -7.24
N ARG A 31 2.22 3.12 -8.41
CA ARG A 31 3.68 3.11 -8.68
C ARG A 31 4.26 4.51 -8.69
N VAL A 32 3.55 5.47 -9.30
CA VAL A 32 3.96 6.87 -9.33
C VAL A 32 4.05 7.43 -7.91
N ASP A 33 3.03 7.19 -7.09
CA ASP A 33 3.01 7.70 -5.71
C ASP A 33 4.11 7.07 -4.84
N TYR A 34 4.38 5.77 -5.02
CA TYR A 34 5.53 5.12 -4.40
C TYR A 34 6.84 5.81 -4.77
N HIS A 35 7.08 6.04 -6.07
CA HIS A 35 8.32 6.67 -6.51
C HIS A 35 8.44 8.12 -6.07
N ARG A 36 7.33 8.88 -6.03
CA ARG A 36 7.32 10.23 -5.45
C ARG A 36 7.74 10.22 -3.98
N ASN A 37 7.21 9.28 -3.19
CA ASN A 37 7.57 9.16 -1.78
C ASN A 37 9.05 8.77 -1.61
N VAL A 38 9.55 7.83 -2.42
CA VAL A 38 10.97 7.46 -2.41
C VAL A 38 11.85 8.64 -2.79
N LEU A 39 11.50 9.40 -3.83
CA LEU A 39 12.25 10.57 -4.24
C LEU A 39 12.32 11.61 -3.13
N ALA A 40 11.18 11.99 -2.55
CA ALA A 40 11.12 12.96 -1.44
C ALA A 40 11.96 12.50 -0.24
N PHE A 41 11.92 11.20 0.09
CA PHE A 41 12.74 10.62 1.16
C PHE A 41 14.25 10.72 0.87
N LEU A 42 14.67 10.39 -0.35
CA LEU A 42 16.08 10.47 -0.75
C LEU A 42 16.58 11.92 -0.82
N GLU A 43 15.74 12.84 -1.29
CA GLU A 43 16.03 14.28 -1.28
C GLU A 43 16.23 14.79 0.15
N ALA A 44 15.36 14.40 1.08
CA ALA A 44 15.50 14.75 2.49
C ALA A 44 16.79 14.19 3.12
N ILE A 45 17.13 12.93 2.83
CA ILE A 45 18.41 12.34 3.29
C ILE A 45 19.60 13.13 2.73
N SER A 46 19.55 13.51 1.45
CA SER A 46 20.62 14.25 0.81
C SER A 46 20.81 15.65 1.39
N ALA A 47 19.73 16.29 1.87
CA ALA A 47 19.76 17.63 2.44
C ALA A 47 20.14 17.63 3.94
N ASP A 48 19.50 16.76 4.72
CA ASP A 48 19.50 16.84 6.19
C ASP A 48 20.24 15.67 6.87
N GLY A 49 20.67 14.68 6.10
CA GLY A 49 21.29 13.46 6.62
C GLY A 49 20.30 12.43 7.16
N VAL A 50 20.74 11.19 7.28
CA VAL A 50 19.89 10.03 7.61
C VAL A 50 19.29 10.14 9.01
N GLU A 51 20.07 10.54 10.01
CA GLU A 51 19.63 10.66 11.41
C GLU A 51 18.48 11.66 11.58
N SER A 52 18.56 12.81 10.92
CA SER A 52 17.55 13.87 11.01
C SER A 52 16.20 13.43 10.44
N VAL A 53 16.24 12.78 9.26
CA VAL A 53 15.04 12.25 8.61
C VAL A 53 14.45 11.09 9.42
N ALA A 54 15.29 10.22 10.00
CA ALA A 54 14.84 9.11 10.82
C ALA A 54 14.13 9.58 12.11
N GLU A 55 14.64 10.63 12.77
CA GLU A 55 13.98 11.24 13.92
C GLU A 55 12.63 11.85 13.53
N SER A 56 12.59 12.56 12.40
CA SER A 56 11.37 13.22 11.91
C SER A 56 10.27 12.25 11.49
N GLN A 57 10.63 11.03 11.07
CA GLN A 57 9.69 9.96 10.72
C GLN A 57 9.25 9.11 11.91
N ARG A 58 9.82 9.30 13.10
CA ARG A 58 9.29 8.63 14.29
C ARG A 58 7.88 9.13 14.51
N PRO A 59 6.87 8.24 14.58
CA PRO A 59 5.56 8.63 15.05
C PRO A 59 5.76 9.30 16.41
N GLN A 60 5.29 10.53 16.56
CA GLN A 60 5.13 11.18 17.85
C GLN A 60 4.11 10.33 18.60
N LEU A 61 4.57 9.24 19.23
CA LEU A 61 3.79 8.46 20.18
C LEU A 61 3.25 9.48 21.16
N PRO A 62 1.91 9.63 21.29
CA PRO A 62 1.34 10.44 22.34
C PRO A 62 1.96 9.96 23.64
N THR A 63 2.71 10.84 24.30
CA THR A 63 3.29 10.56 25.60
C THR A 63 2.13 10.16 26.52
N ALA A 64 2.15 8.90 26.96
CA ALA A 64 1.19 8.27 27.89
C ALA A 64 -0.27 8.13 27.41
N ILE A 65 -0.56 7.05 26.66
CA ILE A 65 -1.77 6.27 26.95
C ILE A 65 -1.29 4.97 27.59
N GLN A 66 -1.55 4.82 28.88
CA GLN A 66 -1.43 3.54 29.60
C GLN A 66 -2.43 2.57 28.96
N HIS A 67 -2.02 1.83 27.95
CA HIS A 67 -2.77 0.66 27.52
C HIS A 67 -2.72 -0.37 28.65
N PRO A 68 -3.86 -0.92 29.09
CA PRO A 68 -3.84 -2.08 29.98
C PRO A 68 -3.03 -3.17 29.28
N LEU A 69 -2.01 -3.68 29.96
CA LEU A 69 -1.22 -4.83 29.52
C LEU A 69 -2.20 -5.93 29.11
N ARG A 70 -2.35 -6.19 27.81
CA ARG A 70 -2.93 -7.45 27.37
C ARG A 70 -1.90 -8.52 27.71
N PRO A 71 -2.25 -9.53 28.53
CA PRO A 71 -1.34 -10.64 28.75
C PRO A 71 -1.13 -11.32 27.40
N ALA A 72 0.10 -11.28 26.88
CA ALA A 72 0.47 -12.15 25.78
C ALA A 72 0.39 -13.60 26.27
N PRO A 73 -0.17 -14.54 25.48
CA PRO A 73 -0.18 -15.95 25.86
C PRO A 73 1.28 -16.45 25.97
N ASP A 74 1.57 -17.09 27.09
CA ASP A 74 2.89 -17.58 27.44
C ASP A 74 3.35 -18.70 26.48
N LEU A 75 4.35 -18.41 25.66
CA LEU A 75 4.99 -19.37 24.75
C LEU A 75 5.77 -20.46 25.50
N ALA A 76 6.01 -20.33 26.81
CA ALA A 76 6.65 -21.37 27.62
C ALA A 76 5.72 -22.56 27.90
N SER A 77 4.40 -22.42 27.74
CA SER A 77 3.42 -23.51 27.93
C SER A 77 3.46 -24.58 26.83
N TYR A 78 4.14 -24.32 25.70
CA TYR A 78 4.30 -25.30 24.60
C TYR A 78 5.62 -26.09 24.66
N ARG A 79 6.51 -25.81 25.62
CA ARG A 79 7.75 -26.59 25.82
C ARG A 79 7.56 -27.60 26.95
N GLY A 80 6.77 -28.63 26.68
CA GLY A 80 6.51 -29.69 27.67
C GLY A 80 5.61 -30.80 27.16
N ALA A 81 5.90 -31.36 25.99
CA ALA A 81 5.33 -32.64 25.55
C ALA A 81 6.21 -33.26 24.45
N ALA A 82 7.31 -33.88 24.85
CA ALA A 82 8.02 -34.92 24.11
C ALA A 82 8.88 -35.72 25.08
#